data_AF-A0A6J6L1A9-F1
#
_entry.id   AF-A0A6J6L1A9-F1
#
_cell.length_a   1.000
_cell.length_b   1.000
_cell.length_c   1.000
_cell.angle_alpha   90.00
_cell.angle_beta   90.00
_cell.angle_gamma   90.00
#
_symmetry.space_group_name_H-M   'P 1'
#
loop_
_entity.id
_entity.type
_entity.pdbx_description
1 polymer ?
#
loop_
_entity_poly.entity_id
_entity_poly.type
_entity_poly.pdbx_seq_one_letter_code
_entity_poly.pdbx_strand_id
1 'polypeptide(L)'
;MGYSGKRLLLGTFTDRVWQLKGALAMATNVKLSDDLVKAAGRIAAIEHRSIPKQIEFYFKIAAIAEANPELSFLLIKEILKSDAESTSGHYQFG
;
A
#
# COMPACT_ATOMS: atom_id res chain seq x y z
N MET A 1 -13.56 13.80 43.38
CA MET A 1 -13.30 12.46 42.83
C MET A 1 -13.11 12.59 41.32
N GLY A 2 -11.87 12.38 40.82
CA GLY A 2 -11.51 11.98 39.43
C GLY A 2 -11.94 12.83 38.22
N TYR A 3 -10.96 13.47 37.57
CA TYR A 3 -11.04 14.06 36.22
C TYR A 3 -11.31 13.00 35.12
N SER A 4 -11.93 13.38 33.98
CA SER A 4 -11.35 13.18 32.63
C SER A 4 -12.29 13.66 31.51
N GLY A 5 -11.78 14.56 30.67
CA GLY A 5 -12.53 15.22 29.60
C GLY A 5 -12.92 14.32 28.43
N LYS A 6 -14.15 14.52 27.93
CA LYS A 6 -14.62 13.93 26.67
C LYS A 6 -14.29 14.89 25.54
N ARG A 7 -13.09 14.67 25.02
CA ARG A 7 -12.52 15.25 23.80
C ARG A 7 -13.46 14.95 22.62
N LEU A 8 -13.70 15.96 21.79
CA LEU A 8 -14.47 15.94 20.55
C LEU A 8 -14.04 14.74 19.67
N LEU A 9 -14.97 13.82 19.39
CA LEU A 9 -14.73 12.74 18.45
C LEU A 9 -14.95 13.29 17.03
N LEU A 10 -13.85 13.76 16.44
CA LEU A 10 -13.69 13.86 15.00
C LEU A 10 -14.08 12.52 14.33
N GLY A 11 -14.59 12.64 13.11
CA GLY A 11 -15.18 11.60 12.28
C GLY A 11 -14.56 10.21 12.40
N THR A 12 -15.44 9.23 12.53
CA THR A 12 -15.14 7.81 12.40
C THR A 12 -14.70 7.49 10.97
N PHE A 13 -13.39 7.53 10.71
CA PHE A 13 -12.79 6.99 9.47
C PHE A 13 -11.67 5.97 9.75
N THR A 14 -11.54 5.45 10.97
CA THR A 14 -10.39 4.59 11.30
C THR A 14 -10.63 3.09 11.04
N ASP A 15 -11.86 2.63 10.81
CA ASP A 15 -12.16 1.18 10.85
C ASP A 15 -12.48 0.51 9.51
N ARG A 16 -12.31 1.19 8.36
CA ARG A 16 -12.62 0.60 7.04
C ARG A 16 -11.48 0.53 6.03
N VAL A 17 -10.24 0.82 6.41
CA VAL A 17 -9.13 0.85 5.44
C VAL A 17 -8.35 -0.48 5.36
N TRP A 18 -8.45 -1.38 6.35
CA TRP A 18 -7.63 -2.60 6.37
C TRP A 18 -8.33 -3.89 6.80
N GLN A 19 -9.57 -4.12 6.31
CA GLN A 19 -10.21 -5.44 6.35
C GLN A 19 -9.87 -6.30 5.11
N LEU A 20 -8.61 -6.29 4.67
CA LEU A 20 -8.04 -7.36 3.85
C LEU A 20 -7.43 -8.45 4.76
N LYS A 21 -8.14 -8.79 5.85
CA LYS A 21 -7.90 -10.04 6.56
C LYS A 21 -8.52 -11.16 5.73
N GLY A 22 -7.70 -11.87 4.97
CA GLY A 22 -8.05 -13.20 4.46
C GLY A 22 -8.78 -13.26 3.12
N ALA A 23 -8.52 -12.34 2.18
CA ALA A 23 -8.81 -12.65 0.79
C ALA A 23 -7.71 -13.61 0.29
N LEU A 24 -8.07 -14.89 0.16
CA LEU A 24 -7.32 -15.87 -0.63
C LEU A 24 -6.81 -15.18 -1.91
N ALA A 25 -5.54 -15.38 -2.27
CA ALA A 25 -4.99 -14.90 -3.52
C ALA A 25 -5.79 -15.50 -4.69
N MET A 26 -6.85 -14.81 -5.10
CA MET A 26 -7.67 -15.16 -6.23
C MET A 26 -6.98 -14.60 -7.46
N ALA A 27 -6.35 -15.48 -8.24
CA ALA A 27 -5.88 -15.13 -9.57
C ALA A 27 -7.09 -14.88 -10.46
N THR A 28 -7.58 -13.64 -10.49
CA THR A 28 -8.65 -13.22 -11.39
C THR A 28 -8.05 -12.77 -12.72
N ASN A 29 -8.52 -13.38 -13.81
CA ASN A 29 -8.11 -12.97 -15.15
C ASN A 29 -8.81 -11.64 -15.51
N VAL A 30 -8.04 -10.57 -15.62
CA VAL A 30 -8.50 -9.24 -15.99
C VAL A 30 -7.82 -8.83 -17.29
N LYS A 31 -8.61 -8.41 -18.28
CA LYS A 31 -8.07 -7.87 -19.53
C LYS A 31 -7.65 -6.42 -19.30
N LEU A 32 -6.39 -6.13 -19.56
CA LEU A 32 -5.81 -4.79 -19.52
C LEU A 32 -5.34 -4.40 -20.92
N SER A 33 -5.21 -3.10 -21.18
CA SER A 33 -4.66 -2.65 -22.46
C SER A 33 -3.18 -3.01 -22.58
N ASP A 34 -2.76 -3.38 -23.78
CA ASP A 34 -1.37 -3.75 -24.06
C ASP A 34 -0.40 -2.63 -23.70
N ASP A 35 -0.80 -1.38 -23.89
CA ASP A 35 0.02 -0.21 -23.56
C ASP A 35 0.25 -0.06 -22.05
N LEU A 36 -0.78 -0.33 -21.24
CA LEU A 36 -0.66 -0.33 -19.78
C LEU A 36 0.26 -1.48 -19.33
N VAL A 37 0.09 -2.67 -19.90
CA VAL A 37 0.92 -3.84 -19.58
C VAL A 37 2.39 -3.58 -19.95
N LYS A 38 2.66 -2.99 -21.12
CA LYS A 38 4.02 -2.59 -21.54
C LYS A 38 4.62 -1.54 -20.62
N ALA A 39 3.85 -0.51 -20.24
CA ALA A 39 4.31 0.53 -19.33
C ALA A 39 4.64 -0.04 -17.95
N ALA A 40 3.73 -0.86 -17.39
CA ALA A 40 3.94 -1.55 -16.13
C ALA A 40 5.16 -2.48 -16.20
N GLY A 41 5.36 -3.20 -17.30
CA GLY A 41 6.53 -4.07 -17.51
C GLY A 41 7.86 -3.35 -17.46
N ARG A 42 7.97 -2.17 -18.09
CA ARG A 42 9.20 -1.35 -18.02
C ARG A 42 9.53 -0.94 -16.59
N ILE A 43 8.52 -0.48 -15.84
CA ILE A 43 8.71 -0.02 -14.46
C ILE A 43 9.01 -1.21 -13.54
N ALA A 44 8.29 -2.32 -13.72
CA ALA A 44 8.44 -3.55 -12.94
C ALA A 44 9.86 -4.12 -13.06
N ALA A 45 10.45 -4.08 -14.27
CA ALA A 45 11.83 -4.51 -14.49
C ALA A 45 12.85 -3.66 -13.72
N ILE A 46 12.64 -2.34 -13.64
CA ILE A 46 13.51 -1.41 -12.90
C ILE A 46 13.35 -1.59 -11.39
N GLU A 47 12.12 -1.78 -10.93
CA GLU A 47 11.77 -1.87 -9.51
C GLU A 47 11.84 -3.31 -8.97
N HIS A 48 12.39 -4.25 -9.75
CA HIS A 48 12.53 -5.68 -9.43
C HIS A 48 11.22 -6.35 -8.97
N ARG A 49 10.10 -6.03 -9.62
CA ARG A 49 8.76 -6.59 -9.34
C ARG A 49 8.22 -7.33 -10.56
N SER A 50 7.21 -8.18 -10.36
CA SER A 50 6.42 -8.72 -11.47
C SER A 50 5.43 -7.67 -11.99
N ILE A 51 4.96 -7.81 -13.23
CA ILE A 51 3.98 -6.88 -13.82
C ILE A 51 2.72 -6.74 -12.96
N PRO A 52 2.07 -7.84 -12.48
CA PRO A 52 0.90 -7.71 -11.61
C PRO A 52 1.22 -6.96 -10.30
N LYS A 53 2.33 -7.29 -9.64
CA LYS A 53 2.76 -6.62 -8.40
C LYS A 53 3.03 -5.13 -8.61
N GLN A 54 3.52 -4.74 -9.79
CA GLN A 54 3.73 -3.33 -10.12
C GLN A 54 2.41 -2.56 -10.26
N ILE A 55 1.39 -3.19 -10.85
CA ILE A 55 0.05 -2.62 -10.98
C ILE A 55 -0.61 -2.49 -9.60
N GLU A 56 -0.54 -3.55 -8.79
CA GLU A 56 -1.02 -3.54 -7.40
C GLU A 56 -0.34 -2.45 -6.57
N PHE A 57 0.98 -2.26 -6.74
CA PHE A 57 1.74 -1.24 -6.04
C PHE A 57 1.25 0.17 -6.35
N TYR A 58 1.00 0.49 -7.62
CA TYR A 58 0.47 1.80 -8.01
C TYR A 58 -0.97 2.00 -7.53
N PHE A 59 -1.80 0.96 -7.56
CA PHE A 59 -3.13 1.01 -6.99
C PHE A 59 -3.10 1.30 -5.48
N LYS A 60 -2.18 0.67 -4.74
CA LYS A 60 -1.97 0.94 -3.32
C LYS A 60 -1.56 2.40 -3.07
N ILE A 61 -0.65 2.96 -3.88
CA ILE A 61 -0.27 4.37 -3.77
C ILE A 61 -1.47 5.28 -4.01
N ALA A 62 -2.25 5.03 -5.07
CA ALA A 62 -3.43 5.83 -5.40
C ALA A 62 -4.44 5.85 -4.24
N ALA A 63 -4.72 4.69 -3.64
CA ALA A 63 -5.63 4.60 -2.48
C ALA A 63 -5.12 5.39 -1.27
N ILE A 64 -3.81 5.37 -0.99
CA ILE A 64 -3.22 6.14 0.12
C ILE A 64 -3.26 7.64 -0.19
N ALA A 65 -2.97 8.04 -1.43
CA ALA A 65 -3.01 9.44 -1.84
C ALA A 65 -4.43 10.01 -1.82
N GLU A 66 -5.45 9.21 -2.15
CA GLU A 66 -6.85 9.60 -2.04
C GLU A 66 -7.28 9.78 -0.58
N ALA A 67 -6.83 8.89 0.31
CA ALA A 67 -7.13 8.97 1.74
C ALA A 67 -6.34 10.08 2.47
N ASN A 68 -5.18 10.48 1.94
CA ASN A 68 -4.26 11.44 2.54
C ASN A 68 -3.75 12.42 1.45
N PRO A 69 -4.57 13.37 0.98
CA PRO A 69 -4.23 14.27 -0.12
C PRO A 69 -3.01 15.16 0.14
N GLU A 70 -2.66 15.37 1.40
CA GLU A 70 -1.49 16.10 1.85
C GLU A 70 -0.17 15.32 1.66
N LEU A 71 -0.25 13.99 1.58
CA LEU A 71 0.92 13.16 1.34
C LEU A 71 1.25 13.12 -0.14
N SER A 72 2.44 13.59 -0.50
CA SER A 72 2.90 13.51 -1.88
C SER A 72 3.06 12.05 -2.33
N PHE A 73 2.82 11.81 -3.62
CA PHE A 73 3.05 10.51 -4.25
C PHE A 73 4.44 9.94 -3.94
N LEU A 74 5.48 10.78 -4.00
CA LEU A 74 6.86 10.37 -3.76
C LEU A 74 7.05 9.89 -2.32
N LEU A 75 6.51 10.61 -1.34
CA LEU A 75 6.60 10.21 0.07
C LEU A 75 5.93 8.85 0.30
N ILE A 76 4.73 8.65 -0.25
CA ILE A 76 4.01 7.37 -0.15
C ILE A 76 4.82 6.23 -0.79
N LYS A 77 5.39 6.49 -1.98
CA LYS A 77 6.21 5.51 -2.70
C LYS A 77 7.42 5.07 -1.86
N GLU A 78 8.14 6.00 -1.25
CA GLU A 78 9.32 5.68 -0.43
C GLU A 78 8.95 4.92 0.84
N ILE A 79 7.89 5.31 1.55
CA ILE A 79 7.39 4.56 2.72
C ILE A 79 7.10 3.10 2.34
N LEU A 80 6.37 2.89 1.25
CA LEU A 80 6.02 1.54 0.81
C LEU A 80 7.21 0.72 0.27
N LYS A 81 8.29 1.38 -0.17
CA LYS A 81 9.54 0.71 -0.53
C LYS A 81 10.27 0.24 0.72
N SER A 82 10.40 1.10 1.73
CA SER A 82 11.05 0.78 3.00
C SER A 82 10.36 -0.36 3.75
N ASP A 83 9.02 -0.40 3.75
CA ASP A 83 8.26 -1.51 4.35
C ASP A 83 8.56 -2.86 3.67
N ALA A 84 8.82 -2.85 2.36
CA ALA A 84 9.13 -4.06 1.61
C ALA A 84 10.54 -4.61 1.90
N GLU A 85 11.49 -3.73 2.27
CA GLU A 85 12.87 -4.09 2.61
C GLU A 85 13.00 -4.61 4.06
N SER A 86 12.09 -4.21 4.95
CA SER A 86 12.14 -4.48 6.40
C SER A 86 11.85 -5.95 6.81
N THR A 87 11.62 -6.86 5.86
CA THR A 87 11.19 -8.25 6.15
C THR A 87 12.31 -9.29 6.04
N SER A 88 13.58 -8.89 5.86
CA SER A 88 14.72 -9.82 5.79
C SER A 88 15.79 -9.53 6.84
N GLY A 89 15.54 -9.93 8.10
CA GLY A 89 16.56 -9.79 9.13
C GLY A 89 16.17 -10.31 10.50
N HIS A 90 15.97 -11.62 10.64
CA HIS A 90 16.06 -12.24 11.97
C HIS A 90 17.53 -12.24 12.40
N TYR A 91 17.99 -11.15 13.02
CA TYR A 91 19.28 -11.09 13.69
C TYR A 91 19.17 -11.85 15.02
N GLN A 92 19.72 -13.07 15.08
CA GLN A 92 19.93 -13.75 16.35
C GLN A 92 21.20 -13.20 16.99
N PHE A 93 21.05 -12.48 18.10
CA PHE A 93 22.16 -12.19 18.99
C PHE A 93 22.52 -13.47 19.76
N GLY A 94 23.80 -13.86 19.69
CA GLY A 94 24.41 -14.87 20.55
C GLY A 94 25.16 -14.23 21.71
#